data_AF-A0A3D2IGZ2-F1
#
_entry.id   AF-A0A3D2IGZ2-F1
#
_cell.length_a   1.000
_cell.length_b   1.000
_cell.length_c   1.000
_cell.angle_alpha   90.00
_cell.angle_beta   90.00
_cell.angle_gamma   90.00
#
_symmetry.space_group_name_H-M   'P 1'
#
loop_
_entity.id
_entity.type
_entity.pdbx_description
1 polymer ?
#
loop_
_entity_poly.entity_id
_entity_poly.type
_entity_poly.pdbx_seq_one_letter_code
_entity_poly.pdbx_strand_id
1 'polypeptide(L)'
;CDAVMDKIDKPRGLIRYASENSIRNETKKILTPRVAGYSGVLVVLLTVFITLMSMRTDLETTILRQPGTLYQELPNDIYSNIYEIKVINKTFDTQDYELRLIAPAGEMVSLGNIDSIEPQNLAEGRFLIKLNK
;
A
#
# COMPACT_ATOMS: atom_id res chain seq x y z
N CYS A 1 40.95 1.41 24.58
CA CYS A 1 41.78 1.30 25.80
C CYS A 1 42.27 -0.11 26.10
N ASP A 2 41.62 -1.16 25.56
CA ASP A 2 42.05 -2.54 25.82
C ASP A 2 43.47 -2.85 25.32
N ALA A 3 43.90 -2.22 24.23
CA ALA A 3 45.29 -2.33 23.74
C ALA A 3 46.36 -1.85 24.73
N VAL A 4 46.02 -0.96 25.68
CA VAL A 4 46.94 -0.57 26.76
C VAL A 4 46.90 -1.61 27.88
N MET A 5 45.72 -2.12 28.23
CA MET A 5 45.55 -3.17 29.25
C MET A 5 46.33 -4.45 28.89
N ASP A 6 46.33 -4.83 27.61
CA ASP A 6 47.11 -5.95 27.09
C ASP A 6 48.62 -5.77 27.26
N LYS A 7 49.11 -4.52 27.17
CA LYS A 7 50.55 -4.21 27.33
C LYS A 7 51.02 -4.21 28.79
N ILE A 8 50.11 -4.00 29.73
CA ILE A 8 50.40 -3.94 31.17
C ILE A 8 49.87 -5.16 31.93
N ASP A 9 49.54 -6.22 31.18
CA ASP A 9 49.05 -7.52 31.67
C ASP A 9 47.86 -7.38 32.64
N LYS A 10 46.92 -6.50 32.29
CA LYS A 10 45.68 -6.26 33.04
C LYS A 10 44.48 -6.81 32.27
N PRO A 11 43.41 -7.24 32.97
CA PRO A 11 42.18 -7.69 32.31
C PRO A 11 41.59 -6.63 31.37
N ARG A 12 41.11 -7.05 30.20
CA ARG A 12 40.38 -6.17 29.26
C ARG A 12 39.04 -5.70 29.85
N GLY A 13 38.53 -4.57 29.36
CA GLY A 13 37.21 -4.07 29.75
C GLY A 13 37.15 -3.35 31.11
N LEU A 14 38.29 -3.02 31.70
CA LEU A 14 38.42 -2.15 32.88
C LEU A 14 38.04 -0.69 32.58
N ILE A 15 38.22 -0.24 31.33
CA ILE A 15 37.80 1.07 30.86
C ILE A 15 36.70 0.84 29.83
N ARG A 16 35.44 0.98 30.25
CA ARG A 16 34.26 0.79 29.42
C ARG A 16 33.18 1.82 29.75
N TYR A 17 32.35 2.14 28.76
CA TYR A 17 31.14 2.93 28.98
C TYR A 17 30.10 2.07 29.70
N ALA A 18 30.08 2.15 31.03
CA ALA A 18 29.14 1.46 31.89
C ALA A 18 28.76 2.38 33.06
N SER A 19 27.54 2.27 33.56
CA SER A 19 27.13 3.02 34.76
C SER A 19 27.74 2.38 36.01
N GLU A 20 28.03 3.18 37.04
CA GLU A 20 28.54 2.66 38.33
C GLU A 20 27.63 1.56 38.88
N ASN A 21 26.31 1.76 38.81
CA ASN A 21 25.32 0.79 39.26
C ASN A 21 25.39 -0.55 38.51
N SER A 22 25.77 -0.54 37.22
CA SER A 22 25.96 -1.75 36.42
C SER A 22 27.27 -2.49 36.73
N ILE A 23 28.29 -1.77 37.21
CA ILE A 23 29.56 -2.35 37.65
C ILE A 23 29.39 -2.94 39.05
N ARG A 24 28.77 -2.20 39.96
CA ARG A 24 28.55 -2.60 41.37
C ARG A 24 27.65 -3.82 41.51
N ASN A 25 26.55 -3.88 40.75
CA ASN A 25 25.58 -4.96 40.84
C ASN A 25 25.76 -6.05 39.78
N GLU A 26 26.79 -5.93 38.92
CA GLU A 26 27.04 -6.82 37.76
C GLU A 26 25.86 -6.99 36.78
N THR A 27 24.78 -6.21 36.94
CA THR A 27 23.57 -6.33 36.11
C THR A 27 23.59 -5.34 34.96
N LYS A 28 23.41 -5.85 33.74
CA LYS A 28 23.03 -5.05 32.57
C LYS A 28 21.51 -5.02 32.49
N LYS A 29 20.85 -4.03 33.13
CA LYS A 29 19.39 -3.83 33.01
C LYS A 29 19.03 -3.26 31.65
N ILE A 30 18.97 -4.13 30.65
CA ILE A 30 18.57 -3.79 29.27
C ILE A 30 17.05 -3.58 29.19
N LEU A 31 16.29 -4.42 29.90
CA LEU A 31 14.83 -4.32 29.98
C LEU A 31 14.43 -3.47 31.19
N THR A 32 14.25 -2.16 30.94
CA THR A 32 13.67 -1.24 31.92
C THR A 32 12.18 -1.04 31.60
N PRO A 33 11.35 -0.59 32.56
CA PRO A 33 9.95 -0.26 32.30
C PRO A 33 9.76 0.73 31.13
N ARG A 34 10.70 1.67 30.98
CA ARG A 34 10.71 2.62 29.85
C ARG A 34 10.93 1.91 28.52
N VAL A 35 11.92 1.00 28.46
CA VAL A 35 12.18 0.19 27.26
C VAL A 35 10.97 -0.66 26.91
N ALA A 36 10.36 -1.32 27.89
CA ALA A 36 9.13 -2.10 27.67
C ALA A 36 7.99 -1.23 27.12
N GLY A 37 7.82 0.00 27.64
CA GLY A 37 6.83 0.95 27.13
C GLY A 37 7.08 1.34 25.66
N TYR A 38 8.31 1.73 25.31
CA TYR A 38 8.66 2.06 23.93
C TYR A 38 8.51 0.87 22.98
N SER A 39 8.95 -0.32 23.40
CA SER A 39 8.77 -1.55 22.63
C SER A 39 7.28 -1.87 22.41
N GLY A 40 6.43 -1.67 23.41
CA GLY A 40 4.99 -1.84 23.26
C GLY A 40 4.39 -0.90 22.21
N VAL A 41 4.72 0.39 22.27
CA VAL A 41 4.28 1.37 21.25
C VAL A 41 4.79 1.00 19.86
N LEU A 42 6.06 0.59 19.75
CA LEU A 42 6.63 0.16 18.47
C LEU A 42 5.89 -1.04 17.89
N VAL A 43 5.57 -2.04 18.72
CA VAL A 43 4.80 -3.21 18.30
C VAL A 43 3.41 -2.80 17.80
N VAL A 44 2.72 -1.89 18.50
CA VAL A 44 1.41 -1.39 18.05
C VAL A 44 1.52 -0.72 16.68
N LEU A 45 2.51 0.15 16.49
CA LEU A 45 2.73 0.83 15.21
C LEU A 45 3.05 -0.15 14.07
N LEU A 46 3.90 -1.15 14.33
CA LEU A 46 4.22 -2.19 13.36
C LEU A 46 2.99 -3.03 13.01
N THR A 47 2.17 -3.37 13.99
CA THR A 47 0.93 -4.13 13.77
C THR A 47 -0.01 -3.33 12.87
N VAL A 48 -0.24 -2.06 13.19
CA VAL A 48 -1.06 -1.16 12.37
C VAL A 48 -0.51 -1.06 10.95
N PHE A 49 0.80 -0.85 10.80
CA PHE A 49 1.45 -0.77 9.50
C PHE A 49 1.25 -2.03 8.66
N ILE A 50 1.49 -3.21 9.23
CA ILE A 50 1.32 -4.50 8.55
C ILE A 50 -0.15 -4.72 8.14
N THR A 51 -1.10 -4.37 9.02
CA THR A 51 -2.53 -4.48 8.69
C THR A 51 -2.92 -3.57 7.53
N LEU A 52 -2.51 -2.31 7.55
CA LEU A 52 -2.79 -1.36 6.46
C LEU A 52 -2.14 -1.81 5.14
N MET A 53 -0.92 -2.32 5.21
CA MET A 53 -0.20 -2.83 4.04
C MET A 53 -0.89 -4.07 3.46
N SER A 54 -1.43 -4.96 4.30
CA SER A 54 -2.15 -6.16 3.87
C SER A 54 -3.54 -5.87 3.32
N MET A 55 -4.17 -4.76 3.73
CA MET A 55 -5.46 -4.30 3.20
C MET A 55 -5.34 -3.52 1.89
N ARG A 56 -4.12 -3.26 1.41
CA ARG A 56 -3.87 -2.56 0.15
C ARG A 56 -4.38 -3.42 -1.02
N THR A 57 -5.25 -2.86 -1.84
CA THR A 57 -5.70 -3.55 -3.07
C THR A 57 -4.61 -3.55 -4.14
N ASP A 58 -4.56 -4.64 -4.89
CA ASP A 58 -3.60 -4.85 -5.98
C ASP A 58 -3.91 -4.00 -7.22
N LEU A 59 -5.20 -3.76 -7.47
CA LEU A 59 -5.67 -2.86 -8.52
C LEU A 59 -6.44 -1.70 -7.87
N GLU A 60 -6.23 -0.51 -8.40
CA GLU A 60 -7.05 0.67 -8.09
C GLU A 60 -7.75 1.12 -9.36
N THR A 61 -9.07 1.26 -9.30
CA THR A 61 -9.90 1.62 -10.44
C THR A 61 -10.74 2.84 -10.12
N THR A 62 -10.67 3.84 -10.98
CA THR A 62 -11.47 5.06 -10.89
C THR A 62 -12.30 5.19 -12.16
N ILE A 63 -13.62 5.28 -12.01
CA ILE A 63 -14.55 5.47 -13.13
C ILE A 63 -15.16 6.87 -13.00
N LEU A 64 -15.02 7.67 -14.04
CA LEU A 64 -15.56 9.02 -14.12
C LEU A 64 -16.38 9.16 -15.39
N ARG A 65 -17.42 10.00 -15.35
CA ARG A 65 -18.11 10.40 -16.58
C ARG A 65 -17.17 11.26 -17.42
N GLN A 66 -17.16 11.04 -18.73
CA GLN A 66 -16.33 11.84 -19.63
C GLN A 66 -16.74 13.33 -19.57
N PRO A 67 -15.80 14.27 -19.34
CA PRO A 67 -16.11 15.69 -19.33
C PRO A 67 -16.61 16.17 -20.70
N GLY A 68 -17.58 17.10 -20.69
CA GLY A 68 -18.10 17.73 -21.91
C GLY A 68 -19.10 16.90 -22.73
N THR A 69 -19.35 15.64 -22.36
CA THR A 69 -20.36 14.81 -23.03
C THR A 69 -21.67 14.83 -22.23
N LEU A 70 -22.74 15.38 -22.83
CA LEU A 70 -24.11 15.17 -22.33
C LEU A 70 -24.58 13.74 -22.63
N TYR A 71 -25.65 13.29 -21.97
CA TYR A 71 -26.28 12.04 -22.38
C TYR A 71 -26.79 12.19 -23.82
N GLN A 72 -26.69 11.14 -24.61
CA GLN A 72 -27.19 11.11 -25.98
C GLN A 72 -28.42 10.20 -26.02
N GLU A 73 -29.53 10.71 -26.55
CA GLU A 73 -30.70 9.89 -26.89
C GLU A 73 -30.44 9.23 -28.24
N LEU A 74 -30.38 7.90 -28.24
CA LEU A 74 -30.34 7.08 -29.44
C LEU A 74 -31.76 6.71 -29.88
N PRO A 75 -31.95 6.35 -31.16
CA PRO A 75 -33.19 5.74 -31.63
C PRO A 75 -33.58 4.55 -30.74
N ASN A 76 -34.88 4.36 -30.51
CA ASN A 76 -35.49 3.33 -29.64
C ASN A 76 -35.51 3.63 -28.13
N ASP A 77 -35.63 4.91 -27.72
CA ASP A 77 -35.71 5.31 -26.30
C ASP A 77 -34.49 4.80 -25.47
N ILE A 78 -33.30 4.85 -26.06
CA ILE A 78 -32.04 4.44 -25.41
C ILE A 78 -31.25 5.67 -24.99
N TYR A 79 -30.92 5.77 -23.70
CA TYR A 79 -29.98 6.75 -23.18
C TYR A 79 -28.56 6.21 -23.23
N SER A 80 -27.62 6.96 -23.80
CA SER A 80 -26.20 6.60 -23.78
C SER A 80 -25.32 7.67 -23.16
N ASN A 81 -24.27 7.23 -22.46
CA ASN A 81 -23.27 8.12 -21.90
C ASN A 81 -21.89 7.45 -21.90
N ILE A 82 -20.86 8.27 -22.02
CA ILE A 82 -19.47 7.82 -22.11
C ILE A 82 -18.81 8.01 -20.76
N TYR A 83 -18.13 6.97 -20.31
CA TYR A 83 -17.37 6.92 -19.07
C TYR A 83 -15.91 6.63 -19.39
N GLU A 84 -15.04 7.26 -18.61
CA GLU A 84 -13.60 7.03 -18.60
C GLU A 84 -13.24 6.19 -17.37
N ILE A 85 -12.47 5.14 -17.59
CA ILE A 85 -11.89 4.32 -16.54
C ILE A 85 -10.40 4.56 -16.49
N LYS A 86 -9.87 4.74 -15.28
CA LYS A 86 -8.44 4.77 -14.98
C LYS A 86 -8.15 3.60 -14.08
N VAL A 87 -7.30 2.70 -14.54
CA VAL A 87 -6.89 1.53 -13.77
C VAL A 87 -5.39 1.57 -13.52
N ILE A 88 -5.02 1.48 -12.25
CA ILE A 88 -3.63 1.51 -11.80
C ILE A 88 -3.29 0.12 -11.29
N ASN A 89 -2.30 -0.52 -11.92
CA ASN A 89 -1.73 -1.75 -11.42
C ASN A 89 -0.66 -1.44 -10.38
N LYS A 90 -0.88 -1.89 -9.14
CA LYS A 90 0.02 -1.65 -8.00
C LYS A 90 0.94 -2.84 -7.70
N THR A 91 0.90 -3.87 -8.54
CA THR A 91 1.67 -5.10 -8.43
C THR A 91 2.88 -5.10 -9.37
N PHE A 92 3.71 -6.14 -9.25
CA PHE A 92 4.88 -6.35 -10.11
C PHE A 92 4.61 -7.25 -11.31
N ASP A 93 3.39 -7.79 -11.41
CA ASP A 93 2.97 -8.70 -12.47
C ASP A 93 1.89 -8.03 -13.33
N THR A 94 1.80 -8.45 -14.60
CA THR A 94 0.68 -8.04 -15.46
C THR A 94 -0.62 -8.60 -14.86
N GLN A 95 -1.65 -7.76 -14.82
CA GLN A 95 -2.97 -8.14 -14.33
C GLN A 95 -3.99 -8.00 -15.44
N ASP A 96 -4.76 -9.07 -15.63
CA ASP A 96 -5.92 -9.09 -16.52
C ASP A 96 -7.17 -8.72 -15.73
N TYR A 97 -8.08 -7.96 -16.33
CA TYR A 97 -9.30 -7.53 -15.66
C TYR A 97 -10.49 -7.50 -16.61
N GLU A 98 -11.68 -7.76 -16.06
CA GLU A 98 -12.94 -7.72 -16.80
C GLU A 98 -13.86 -6.64 -16.22
N LEU A 99 -14.39 -5.79 -17.08
CA LEU A 99 -15.38 -4.79 -16.71
C LEU A 99 -16.78 -5.32 -16.97
N ARG A 100 -17.62 -5.35 -15.94
CA ARG A 100 -19.00 -5.82 -16.03
C ARG A 100 -19.97 -4.81 -15.46
N LEU A 101 -21.05 -4.55 -16.20
CA LEU A 101 -22.17 -3.74 -15.73
C LEU A 101 -23.07 -4.63 -14.86
N ILE A 102 -23.21 -4.29 -13.58
CA ILE A 102 -24.02 -5.05 -12.62
C ILE A 102 -25.45 -4.47 -12.55
N ALA A 103 -25.56 -3.16 -12.39
CA ALA A 103 -26.82 -2.45 -12.33
C ALA A 103 -26.62 -0.96 -12.69
N PRO A 104 -27.60 -0.28 -13.30
CA PRO A 104 -28.86 -0.81 -13.86
C PRO A 104 -28.63 -1.74 -15.07
N ALA A 105 -29.67 -2.49 -15.45
CA ALA A 105 -29.60 -3.36 -16.62
C ALA A 105 -29.41 -2.52 -17.90
N GLY A 106 -28.38 -2.86 -18.68
CA GLY A 106 -28.02 -2.10 -19.86
C GLY A 106 -26.92 -2.81 -20.65
N GLU A 107 -26.51 -2.18 -21.75
CA GLU A 107 -25.42 -2.66 -22.60
C GLU A 107 -24.17 -1.81 -22.30
N MET A 108 -23.05 -2.47 -21.99
CA MET A 108 -21.74 -1.81 -21.93
C MET A 108 -21.00 -2.12 -23.24
N VAL A 109 -20.54 -1.08 -23.91
CA VAL A 109 -19.70 -1.18 -25.11
C VAL A 109 -18.34 -0.59 -24.79
N SER A 110 -17.29 -1.42 -24.77
CA SER A 110 -15.92 -0.93 -24.62
C SER A 110 -15.47 -0.17 -25.87
N LEU A 111 -14.84 0.99 -25.67
CA LEU A 111 -14.27 1.81 -26.74
C LEU A 111 -12.75 1.62 -26.75
N GLY A 112 -12.31 0.40 -27.04
CA GLY A 112 -10.90 -0.01 -27.06
C GLY A 112 -10.67 -1.38 -26.39
N ASN A 113 -9.46 -1.92 -26.54
CA ASN A 113 -9.02 -3.15 -25.88
C ASN A 113 -8.12 -2.77 -24.72
N ILE A 114 -8.56 -3.03 -23.49
CA ILE A 114 -7.83 -2.67 -22.27
C ILE A 114 -8.08 -3.80 -21.29
N ASP A 115 -7.68 -4.99 -21.70
CA ASP A 115 -7.99 -6.22 -20.99
C ASP A 115 -6.86 -6.58 -20.00
N SER A 116 -5.67 -5.98 -20.19
CA SER A 116 -4.47 -6.23 -19.40
C SER A 116 -3.72 -4.95 -19.07
N ILE A 117 -3.14 -4.87 -17.88
CA ILE A 117 -2.35 -3.71 -17.43
C ILE A 117 -0.97 -4.17 -17.01
N GLU A 118 0.04 -3.53 -17.59
CA GLU A 118 1.43 -3.74 -17.25
C GLU A 118 1.72 -3.46 -15.77
N PRO A 119 2.76 -4.09 -15.20
CA PRO A 119 3.20 -3.82 -13.84
C PRO A 119 3.43 -2.33 -13.56
N GLN A 120 2.96 -1.85 -12.41
CA GLN A 120 3.21 -0.47 -11.94
C GLN A 120 2.74 0.64 -12.90
N ASN A 121 1.86 0.32 -13.85
CA ASN A 121 1.43 1.24 -14.89
C ASN A 121 -0.03 1.70 -14.69
N LEU A 122 -0.36 2.82 -15.33
CA LEU A 122 -1.71 3.37 -15.43
C LEU A 122 -2.23 3.11 -16.84
N ALA A 123 -3.36 2.43 -16.95
CA ALA A 123 -4.12 2.33 -18.18
C ALA A 123 -5.36 3.22 -18.12
N GLU A 124 -5.65 3.90 -19.23
CA GLU A 124 -6.86 4.71 -19.38
C GLU A 124 -7.74 4.12 -20.47
N GLY A 125 -9.04 4.10 -20.21
CA GLY A 125 -10.03 3.50 -21.07
C GLY A 125 -11.32 4.26 -21.15
N ARG A 126 -12.08 3.99 -22.20
CA ARG A 126 -13.40 4.57 -22.39
C ARG A 126 -14.39 3.47 -22.69
N PHE A 127 -15.58 3.61 -22.15
CA PHE A 127 -16.69 2.71 -22.43
C PHE A 127 -17.99 3.51 -22.46
N LEU A 128 -18.91 3.02 -23.26
CA LEU A 128 -20.22 3.60 -23.45
C LEU A 128 -21.24 2.71 -22.74
N ILE A 129 -22.06 3.30 -21.87
CA ILE A 129 -23.19 2.61 -21.25
C ILE A 129 -24.45 3.02 -22.01
N LYS A 130 -25.23 2.05 -22.47
CA LYS A 130 -26.57 2.23 -23.01
C LYS A 130 -27.60 1.70 -22.03
N LEU A 131 -28.57 2.53 -21.69
CA LEU A 131 -29.69 2.18 -20.83
C LEU A 131 -30.97 2.33 -21.64
N ASN A 132 -31.85 1.34 -21.53
CA ASN A 132 -33.22 1.51 -22.01
C ASN A 132 -33.98 2.39 -21.01
N LYS A 133 -34.83 3.26 -21.54
CA LYS A 133 -35.74 4.11 -20.77
C LYS A 133 -36.79 3.31 -20.00
#